data_AF-A0A1Y4P042-F1
#
_entry.id   AF-A0A1Y4P042-F1
#
_cell.length_a   1.000
_cell.length_b   1.000
_cell.length_c   1.000
_cell.angle_alpha   90.00
_cell.angle_beta   90.00
_cell.angle_gamma   90.00
#
_symmetry.space_group_name_H-M   'P 1'
#
loop_
_entity.id
_entity.type
_entity.pdbx_description
1 polymer ?
#
loop_
_entity_poly.entity_id
_entity_poly.type
_entity_poly.pdbx_seq_one_letter_code
_entity_poly.pdbx_strand_id
1 'polypeptide(L)'
;MAAVNKQTGNAYENLANAIIVQAAEDYRAALKKIKAHPKNKDVINEALRIERFFRSGWYQSLTSVDGECLIRRLQAEIRSS
;
A
#
# COMPACT_ATOMS: atom_id res chain seq x y z
N MET A 1 -22.87 -4.60 -14.64
CA MET A 1 -22.18 -3.70 -15.59
C MET A 1 -20.68 -3.87 -15.40
N ALA A 2 -19.95 -3.79 -16.51
CA ALA A 2 -18.62 -4.36 -16.71
C ALA A 2 -17.52 -3.83 -15.79
N ALA A 3 -16.82 -4.73 -15.09
CA ALA A 3 -15.41 -4.54 -14.79
C ALA A 3 -14.64 -5.32 -15.85
N VAL A 4 -14.44 -4.70 -17.01
CA VAL A 4 -13.39 -5.11 -17.94
C VAL A 4 -12.08 -4.92 -17.18
N ASN A 5 -11.60 -5.98 -16.51
CA ASN A 5 -10.23 -6.04 -16.03
C ASN A 5 -9.36 -6.20 -17.28
N LYS A 6 -9.10 -5.08 -17.97
CA LYS A 6 -8.16 -5.02 -19.08
C LYS A 6 -6.76 -5.18 -18.48
N GLN A 7 -6.37 -6.43 -18.29
CA GLN A 7 -4.99 -6.82 -18.03
C GLN A 7 -4.21 -6.60 -19.33
N THR A 8 -3.85 -5.35 -19.60
CA THR A 8 -3.05 -4.92 -20.76
C THR A 8 -1.57 -4.82 -20.38
N GLY A 9 -1.04 -5.89 -19.81
CA GLY A 9 0.34 -6.03 -19.33
C GLY A 9 0.71 -7.50 -19.17
N ASN A 10 2.00 -7.80 -19.09
CA ASN A 10 2.48 -9.18 -18.94
C ASN A 10 1.95 -9.81 -17.62
N ALA A 11 1.88 -11.15 -17.52
CA ALA A 11 1.31 -11.81 -16.33
C ALA A 11 2.01 -11.43 -15.01
N TYR A 12 3.32 -11.19 -15.06
CA TYR A 12 4.12 -10.77 -13.91
C TYR A 12 3.90 -9.30 -13.54
N GLU A 13 3.70 -8.40 -14.51
CA GLU A 13 3.31 -7.01 -14.30
C GLU A 13 1.93 -6.93 -13.65
N ASN A 14 0.98 -7.73 -14.11
CA ASN A 14 -0.35 -7.78 -13.49
C ASN A 14 -0.27 -8.27 -12.04
N LEU A 15 0.56 -9.27 -11.77
CA LEU A 15 0.79 -9.76 -10.41
C LEU A 15 1.48 -8.70 -9.54
N ALA A 16 2.52 -8.04 -10.05
CA ALA A 16 3.22 -6.96 -9.36
C ALA A 16 2.27 -5.83 -8.98
N ASN A 17 1.45 -5.37 -9.94
CA ASN A 17 0.45 -4.35 -9.72
C ASN A 17 -0.59 -4.78 -8.68
N ALA A 18 -1.07 -6.02 -8.73
CA ALA A 18 -2.02 -6.54 -7.75
C ALA A 18 -1.44 -6.55 -6.33
N ILE A 19 -0.18 -6.98 -6.16
CA ILE A 19 0.50 -6.97 -4.87
C ILE A 19 0.62 -5.53 -4.33
N ILE A 20 1.02 -4.58 -5.17
CA ILE A 20 1.18 -3.18 -4.78
C ILE A 20 -0.16 -2.56 -4.37
N VAL A 21 -1.21 -2.81 -5.15
CA VAL A 21 -2.57 -2.31 -4.85
C VAL A 21 -3.06 -2.88 -3.53
N GLN A 22 -2.92 -4.19 -3.31
CA GLN A 22 -3.33 -4.83 -2.06
C GLN A 22 -2.57 -4.26 -0.86
N ALA A 23 -1.25 -4.11 -0.96
CA ALA A 23 -0.44 -3.52 0.11
C ALA A 23 -0.88 -2.08 0.44
N ALA A 24 -1.26 -1.28 -0.57
CA ALA A 24 -1.77 0.07 -0.35
C ALA A 24 -3.14 0.07 0.36
N GLU A 25 -4.03 -0.86 0.04
CA GLU A 25 -5.32 -1.03 0.72
C GLU A 25 -5.13 -1.45 2.18
N ASP A 26 -4.27 -2.44 2.44
CA ASP A 26 -3.95 -2.90 3.78
C ASP A 26 -3.35 -1.78 4.63
N TYR A 27 -2.48 -0.96 4.02
CA TYR A 27 -1.90 0.20 4.69
C TYR A 27 -2.95 1.26 5.04
N ARG A 28 -3.89 1.58 4.14
CA ARG A 28 -5.00 2.49 4.44
C ARG A 28 -5.85 1.97 5.60
N ALA A 29 -6.15 0.67 5.62
CA ALA A 29 -6.92 0.06 6.70
C ALA A 29 -6.17 0.13 8.04
N ALA A 30 -4.86 -0.14 8.05
CA ALA A 30 -4.01 0.00 9.23
C ALA A 30 -3.97 1.45 9.74
N LEU A 31 -3.78 2.43 8.86
CA LEU A 31 -3.78 3.84 9.22
C LEU A 31 -5.12 4.32 9.80
N LYS A 32 -6.25 3.87 9.23
CA LYS A 32 -7.59 4.16 9.80
C LYS A 32 -7.74 3.58 11.20
N LYS A 33 -7.27 2.35 11.41
CA LYS A 33 -7.27 1.71 12.74
C LYS A 33 -6.35 2.42 13.72
N ILE A 34 -5.18 2.90 13.30
CA ILE A 34 -4.26 3.71 14.13
C ILE A 34 -4.93 5.02 14.52
N LYS A 35 -5.61 5.69 13.58
CA LYS A 35 -6.36 6.92 13.85
C LYS A 35 -7.44 6.71 14.93
N ALA A 36 -8.16 5.59 14.87
CA ALA A 36 -9.17 5.23 15.86
C ALA A 36 -8.57 4.77 17.21
N HIS A 37 -7.48 4.01 17.16
CA HIS A 37 -6.85 3.38 18.33
C HIS A 37 -5.32 3.57 18.31
N PRO A 38 -4.83 4.77 18.64
CA PRO A 38 -3.40 5.12 18.49
C PRO A 38 -2.46 4.39 19.45
N LYS A 39 -2.99 3.65 20.43
CA LYS A 39 -2.19 2.86 21.39
C LYS A 39 -2.08 1.38 21.01
N ASN A 40 -2.74 0.95 19.93
CA ASN A 40 -2.71 -0.44 19.51
C ASN A 40 -1.39 -0.75 18.80
N LYS A 41 -0.46 -1.40 19.53
CA LYS A 41 0.87 -1.74 19.03
C LYS A 41 0.84 -2.72 17.86
N ASP A 42 -0.14 -3.61 17.79
CA ASP A 42 -0.21 -4.61 16.72
C ASP A 42 -0.52 -3.93 15.37
N VAL A 43 -1.45 -2.98 15.38
CA VAL A 43 -1.80 -2.21 14.17
C VAL A 43 -0.65 -1.29 13.74
N ILE A 44 0.07 -0.70 14.70
CA ILE A 44 1.27 0.10 14.40
C ILE A 44 2.37 -0.78 13.78
N ASN A 45 2.62 -1.95 14.36
CA ASN A 45 3.59 -2.90 13.82
C ASN A 45 3.22 -3.35 12.41
N GLU A 46 1.93 -3.56 12.14
CA GLU A 46 1.45 -3.91 10.80
C GLU A 46 1.70 -2.78 9.80
N ALA A 47 1.36 -1.54 10.14
CA ALA A 47 1.67 -0.39 9.31
C ALA A 47 3.18 -0.27 9.02
N LEU A 48 4.04 -0.49 10.01
CA LEU A 48 5.50 -0.47 9.85
C LEU A 48 6.03 -1.58 8.95
N ARG A 49 5.41 -2.77 8.97
CA ARG A 49 5.77 -3.88 8.06
C ARG A 49 5.46 -3.51 6.61
N ILE A 50 4.31 -2.89 6.37
CA ILE A 50 3.90 -2.46 5.04
C ILE A 50 4.78 -1.29 4.55
N GLU A 51 5.13 -0.34 5.42
CA GLU A 51 6.10 0.71 5.07
C GLU A 51 7.48 0.12 4.72
N ARG A 52 7.93 -0.91 5.44
CA ARG A 52 9.18 -1.62 5.12
C ARG A 52 9.09 -2.30 3.76
N PHE A 53 7.94 -2.86 3.39
CA PHE A 53 7.71 -3.39 2.06
C PHE A 53 7.87 -2.31 0.98
N PHE A 54 7.23 -1.15 1.11
CA PHE A 54 7.35 -0.05 0.15
C PHE A 54 8.78 0.53 0.06
N ARG A 55 9.56 0.45 1.14
CA ARG A 55 10.98 0.86 1.17
C ARG A 55 11.94 -0.22 0.66
N SER A 56 11.45 -1.42 0.40
CA SER A 56 12.30 -2.57 0.04
C SER A 56 12.78 -2.48 -1.41
N GLY A 57 13.97 -3.04 -1.66
CA GLY A 57 14.47 -3.20 -3.04
C GLY A 57 13.59 -4.12 -3.89
N TRP A 58 12.81 -5.01 -3.27
CA TRP A 58 11.82 -5.82 -3.99
C TRP A 58 10.70 -4.94 -4.56
N TYR A 59 10.14 -4.02 -3.77
CA TYR A 59 9.15 -3.06 -4.27
C TYR A 59 9.70 -2.22 -5.42
N GLN A 60 10.94 -1.73 -5.31
CA GLN A 60 11.63 -1.02 -6.39
C GLN A 60 11.83 -1.86 -7.66
N SER A 61 11.90 -3.19 -7.53
CA SER A 61 11.96 -4.11 -8.67
C SER A 61 10.60 -4.34 -9.32
N LEU A 62 9.50 -4.14 -8.58
CA LEU A 62 8.13 -4.31 -9.06
C LEU A 62 7.57 -3.03 -9.71
N THR A 63 8.06 -1.86 -9.30
CA THR A 63 7.58 -0.56 -9.81
C THR A 63 8.64 0.53 -9.71
N SER A 64 8.57 1.50 -10.62
CA SER A 64 9.38 2.73 -10.58
C SER A 64 8.76 3.83 -9.69
N VAL A 65 7.59 3.58 -9.10
CA VAL A 65 6.94 4.54 -8.19
C VAL A 65 7.72 4.63 -6.89
N ASP A 66 8.07 5.85 -6.46
CA ASP A 66 8.73 6.08 -5.18
C ASP A 66 7.83 5.68 -3.99
N GLY A 67 8.27 4.68 -3.24
CA GLY A 67 7.57 4.16 -2.07
C GLY A 67 7.44 5.18 -0.93
N GLU A 68 8.40 6.09 -0.76
CA GLU A 68 8.29 7.15 0.26
C GLU A 68 7.19 8.15 -0.08
N CYS A 69 7.11 8.54 -1.36
CA CYS A 69 6.05 9.40 -1.85
C CYS A 69 4.67 8.74 -1.64
N LEU A 70 4.55 7.45 -1.93
CA LEU A 70 3.33 6.68 -1.71
C LEU A 70 2.91 6.66 -0.24
N ILE A 71 3.84 6.35 0.67
CA ILE A 71 3.59 6.33 2.12
C ILE A 71 3.06 7.70 2.59
N ARG A 72 3.75 8.79 2.23
CA ARG A 72 3.38 10.16 2.65
C ARG A 72 2.00 10.54 2.15
N ARG A 73 1.68 10.20 0.90
CA ARG A 73 0.37 10.47 0.31
C ARG A 73 -0.74 9.73 1.05
N LEU A 74 -0.56 8.44 1.33
CA LEU A 74 -1.55 7.62 2.04
C LEU A 74 -1.74 8.09 3.49
N GLN A 75 -0.67 8.48 4.18
CA GLN A 75 -0.77 9.08 5.52
C GLN A 75 -1.52 10.43 5.50
N ALA A 76 -1.27 11.28 4.50
CA ALA A 76 -1.98 12.55 4.35
C ALA A 76 -3.47 12.36 4.04
N GLU A 77 -3.80 11.37 3.19
CA GLU A 77 -5.18 10.97 2.86
C GLU A 77 -5.98 10.63 4.14
N ILE A 78 -5.44 9.78 5.02
CA ILE A 78 -6.13 9.38 6.26
C ILE A 78 -6.15 10.49 7.32
N ARG A 79 -5.14 11.38 7.32
CA ARG A 79 -5.13 12.54 8.21
C ARG A 79 -6.22 13.54 7.85
N SER A 80 -6.46 13.75 6.55
CA SER A 80 -7.43 14.71 6.03
C SER A 80 -8.86 14.18 5.94
N SER A 81 -9.05 12.86 5.84
CA SER A 81 -10.36 12.19 5.80
C SER A 81 -10.94 11.91 7.18
#